data_AF-A0A3D1N0K6-F1
#
_entry.id   AF-A0A3D1N0K6-F1
#
_cell.length_a   1.000
_cell.length_b   1.000
_cell.length_c   1.000
_cell.angle_alpha   90.00
_cell.angle_beta   90.00
_cell.angle_gamma   90.00
#
_symmetry.space_group_name_H-M   'P 1'
#
loop_
_entity.id
_entity.type
_entity.pdbx_description
1 polymer ?
#
loop_
_entity_poly.entity_id
_entity_poly.type
_entity_poly.pdbx_seq_one_letter_code
_entity_poly.pdbx_strand_id
1 'polypeptide(L)'
;MVKKILICDDHKIFREGLRALLEKQADIKVVGEARDGIEAVRLTKELSPDIVIMDISMPGLNGIEASRKLAKAHKTARVIALSMHNDRKYVTEIFKAGARAYLLKDSAFEELLDAIKAVNCGRFFLSAGITSLVLSDYIKGPAGDPRSPFNILSSREREVLQLLAEGLRTKEISHKLSLSVKTVETHRKKIMEKIGITSIAGLTRYAVKEGLVSL
;
A
#
# COMPACT_ATOMS: atom_id res chain seq x y z
N MET A 1 -26.02 9.89 2.55
CA MET A 1 -25.42 9.78 1.19
C MET A 1 -24.65 8.47 1.15
N VAL A 2 -25.01 7.57 0.24
CA VAL A 2 -24.37 6.24 0.10
C VAL A 2 -22.91 6.41 -0.28
N LYS A 3 -22.00 5.72 0.42
CA LYS A 3 -20.56 5.80 0.24
C LYS A 3 -20.08 4.77 -0.77
N LYS A 4 -19.41 5.23 -1.82
CA LYS A 4 -18.81 4.38 -2.84
C LYS A 4 -17.45 3.89 -2.35
N ILE A 5 -17.33 2.59 -2.12
CA ILE A 5 -16.10 1.96 -1.64
C ILE A 5 -15.51 1.08 -2.74
N LEU A 6 -14.19 1.20 -2.94
CA LEU A 6 -13.39 0.26 -3.72
C LEU A 6 -12.58 -0.61 -2.75
N ILE A 7 -12.62 -1.92 -2.92
CA ILE A 7 -11.83 -2.88 -2.12
C ILE A 7 -10.63 -3.35 -2.94
N CYS A 8 -9.42 -3.19 -2.42
CA CYS A 8 -8.18 -3.59 -3.10
C CYS A 8 -7.41 -4.56 -2.20
N ASP A 9 -7.32 -5.83 -2.61
CA ASP A 9 -6.62 -6.88 -1.89
C ASP A 9 -6.32 -8.01 -2.87
N ASP A 10 -5.19 -8.69 -2.79
CA ASP A 10 -4.90 -9.83 -3.68
C ASP A 10 -5.64 -11.12 -3.27
N HIS A 11 -6.09 -11.21 -2.01
CA HIS A 11 -6.80 -12.37 -1.47
C HIS A 11 -8.30 -12.34 -1.81
N LYS A 12 -8.70 -13.20 -2.75
CA LYS A 12 -10.10 -13.28 -3.24
C LYS A 12 -11.13 -13.49 -2.12
N ILE A 13 -10.88 -14.46 -1.22
CA ILE A 13 -11.79 -14.78 -0.11
C ILE A 13 -11.99 -13.57 0.80
N PHE A 14 -10.93 -12.81 1.07
CA PHE A 14 -11.00 -11.62 1.91
C PHE A 14 -11.85 -10.53 1.24
N ARG A 15 -11.68 -10.27 -0.06
CA ARG A 15 -12.51 -9.29 -0.78
C ARG A 15 -13.98 -9.67 -0.79
N GLU A 16 -14.29 -10.94 -1.05
CA GLU A 16 -15.68 -11.44 -1.08
C GLU A 16 -16.33 -11.33 0.31
N GLY A 17 -15.62 -11.74 1.37
CA GLY A 17 -16.10 -11.61 2.74
C GLY A 17 -16.31 -10.16 3.14
N LEU A 18 -15.36 -9.27 2.82
CA LEU A 18 -15.46 -7.86 3.14
C LEU A 18 -16.60 -7.17 2.38
N ARG A 19 -16.77 -7.48 1.08
CA ARG A 19 -17.92 -7.00 0.30
C ARG A 19 -19.23 -7.42 0.96
N ALA A 20 -19.37 -8.70 1.29
CA ALA A 20 -20.59 -9.23 1.87
C ALA A 20 -20.95 -8.58 3.22
N LEU A 21 -19.95 -8.16 4.00
CA LEU A 21 -20.15 -7.43 5.25
C LEU A 21 -20.48 -5.94 5.03
N LEU A 22 -19.79 -5.28 4.08
CA LEU A 22 -20.01 -3.87 3.75
C LEU A 22 -21.36 -3.62 3.08
N GLU A 23 -21.80 -4.50 2.17
CA GLU A 23 -23.07 -4.34 1.46
C GLU A 23 -24.31 -4.59 2.35
N LYS A 24 -24.13 -5.12 3.56
CA LYS A 24 -25.18 -5.16 4.59
C LYS A 24 -25.48 -3.78 5.19
N GLN A 25 -24.58 -2.81 5.03
CA GLN A 25 -24.77 -1.46 5.56
C GLN A 25 -25.56 -0.61 4.55
N ALA A 26 -26.68 -0.04 5.00
CA ALA A 26 -27.59 0.71 4.13
C ALA A 26 -26.96 1.95 3.48
N ASP A 27 -25.87 2.48 4.06
CA ASP A 27 -25.16 3.68 3.61
C ASP A 27 -23.85 3.39 2.87
N ILE A 28 -23.57 2.13 2.52
CA ILE A 28 -22.34 1.73 1.81
C ILE A 28 -22.68 0.99 0.52
N LYS A 29 -21.94 1.28 -0.55
CA LYS A 29 -21.98 0.57 -1.82
C LYS A 29 -20.56 0.23 -2.27
N VAL A 30 -20.27 -1.04 -2.44
CA VAL A 30 -18.99 -1.49 -3.02
C VAL A 30 -19.07 -1.37 -4.54
N VAL A 31 -18.35 -0.41 -5.10
CA VAL A 31 -18.41 -0.08 -6.54
C VAL A 31 -17.47 -0.89 -7.40
N GLY A 32 -16.51 -1.59 -6.80
CA GLY A 32 -15.56 -2.44 -7.51
C GLY A 32 -14.60 -3.14 -6.56
N GLU A 33 -13.78 -4.02 -7.15
CA GLU A 33 -12.69 -4.71 -6.49
C GLU A 33 -11.45 -4.67 -7.36
N ALA A 34 -10.28 -4.56 -6.73
CA ALA A 34 -8.98 -4.67 -7.38
C ALA A 34 -8.15 -5.78 -6.72
N ARG A 35 -7.39 -6.52 -7.53
CA ARG A 35 -6.48 -7.58 -7.04
C ARG A 35 -5.03 -7.14 -6.87
N ASP A 36 -4.69 -5.95 -7.34
CA ASP A 36 -3.35 -5.38 -7.25
C ASP A 36 -3.42 -3.84 -7.26
N GLY A 37 -2.30 -3.19 -6.94
CA GLY A 37 -2.26 -1.72 -6.90
C GLY A 37 -2.41 -1.04 -8.26
N ILE A 38 -2.08 -1.72 -9.38
CA ILE A 38 -2.25 -1.14 -10.72
C ILE A 38 -3.73 -1.05 -11.05
N GLU A 39 -4.46 -2.13 -10.81
CA GLU A 39 -5.91 -2.18 -10.94
C GLU A 39 -6.58 -1.22 -9.96
N ALA A 40 -6.10 -1.12 -8.72
CA ALA A 40 -6.62 -0.17 -7.73
C ALA A 40 -6.54 1.28 -8.23
N VAL A 41 -5.39 1.68 -8.79
CA VAL A 41 -5.21 3.03 -9.37
C VAL A 41 -6.12 3.25 -10.57
N ARG A 42 -6.22 2.27 -11.47
CA ARG A 42 -7.09 2.32 -12.66
C ARG A 42 -8.56 2.44 -12.28
N LEU A 43 -9.07 1.56 -11.41
CA LEU A 43 -10.47 1.55 -10.98
C LEU A 43 -10.83 2.76 -10.14
N THR A 44 -9.92 3.29 -9.32
CA THR A 44 -10.13 4.57 -8.64
C THR A 44 -10.29 5.71 -9.66
N LYS A 45 -9.60 5.62 -10.81
CA LYS A 45 -9.78 6.58 -11.91
C LYS A 45 -11.18 6.50 -12.52
N GLU A 46 -11.64 5.29 -12.83
CA GLU A 46 -12.89 5.02 -13.55
C GLU A 46 -14.13 5.19 -12.66
N LEU A 47 -14.11 4.62 -11.45
CA LEU A 47 -15.29 4.51 -10.58
C LEU A 47 -15.47 5.70 -9.64
N SER A 48 -14.41 6.50 -9.46
CA SER A 48 -14.37 7.64 -8.53
C SER A 48 -15.02 7.32 -7.17
N PRO A 49 -14.46 6.33 -6.44
CA PRO A 49 -14.93 5.97 -5.11
C PRO A 49 -14.65 7.09 -4.10
N ASP A 50 -15.45 7.16 -3.03
CA ASP A 50 -15.21 8.07 -1.91
C ASP A 50 -14.08 7.56 -1.01
N ILE A 51 -14.00 6.24 -0.86
CA ILE A 51 -13.02 5.53 -0.02
C ILE A 51 -12.42 4.37 -0.80
N VAL A 52 -11.11 4.19 -0.67
CA VAL A 52 -10.38 3.01 -1.15
C VAL A 52 -9.88 2.27 0.07
N ILE A 53 -10.36 1.04 0.26
CA ILE A 53 -9.80 0.10 1.23
C ILE A 53 -8.64 -0.61 0.53
N MET A 54 -7.43 -0.42 1.03
CA MET A 54 -6.19 -0.78 0.34
C MET A 54 -5.37 -1.75 1.18
N ASP A 55 -5.18 -2.97 0.71
CA ASP A 55 -4.15 -3.85 1.23
C ASP A 55 -2.76 -3.28 0.93
N ILE A 56 -1.88 -3.34 1.91
CA ILE A 56 -0.49 -2.91 1.77
C ILE A 56 0.32 -3.91 0.95
N SER A 57 0.09 -5.21 1.14
CA SER A 57 0.97 -6.28 0.64
C SER A 57 0.51 -6.88 -0.69
N MET A 58 0.13 -6.03 -1.65
CA MET A 58 -0.30 -6.48 -2.98
C MET A 58 0.86 -6.69 -3.97
N PRO A 59 0.77 -7.69 -4.87
CA PRO A 59 1.78 -7.96 -5.88
C PRO A 59 1.82 -6.88 -6.95
N GLY A 60 2.98 -6.76 -7.61
CA GLY A 60 3.21 -5.82 -8.70
C GLY A 60 3.39 -4.38 -8.24
N LEU A 61 2.30 -3.73 -7.85
CA LEU A 61 2.32 -2.41 -7.23
C LEU A 61 1.70 -2.54 -5.84
N ASN A 62 2.54 -2.44 -4.80
CA ASN A 62 2.05 -2.52 -3.43
C ASN A 62 1.12 -1.35 -3.06
N GLY A 63 0.39 -1.51 -1.95
CA GLY A 63 -0.61 -0.54 -1.50
C GLY A 63 -0.02 0.82 -1.12
N ILE A 64 1.24 0.87 -0.67
CA ILE A 64 1.93 2.13 -0.34
C ILE A 64 2.20 2.96 -1.59
N GLU A 65 2.79 2.35 -2.63
CA GLU A 65 3.02 3.05 -3.89
C GLU A 65 1.71 3.37 -4.63
N ALA A 66 0.72 2.48 -4.57
CA ALA A 66 -0.61 2.74 -5.12
C ALA A 66 -1.25 3.98 -4.45
N SER A 67 -1.23 4.04 -3.12
CA SER A 67 -1.75 5.19 -2.36
C SER A 67 -1.02 6.48 -2.70
N ARG A 68 0.31 6.44 -2.86
CA ARG A 68 1.11 7.60 -3.26
C ARG A 68 0.74 8.10 -4.65
N LYS A 69 0.45 7.20 -5.59
CA LYS A 69 -0.04 7.56 -6.93
C LYS A 69 -1.43 8.19 -6.87
N LEU A 70 -2.33 7.63 -6.06
CA LEU A 70 -3.68 8.18 -5.85
C LEU A 70 -3.63 9.60 -5.27
N ALA A 71 -2.78 9.83 -4.27
CA ALA A 71 -2.60 11.13 -3.64
C ALA A 71 -2.06 12.19 -4.64
N LYS A 72 -1.07 11.82 -5.46
CA LYS A 72 -0.50 12.70 -6.51
C LYS A 72 -1.48 13.01 -7.64
N ALA A 73 -2.40 12.10 -7.94
CA ALA A 73 -3.41 12.30 -8.97
C ALA A 73 -4.51 13.30 -8.56
N HIS A 74 -4.41 13.94 -7.39
CA HIS A 74 -5.36 14.93 -6.85
C HIS A 74 -6.82 14.45 -6.90
N LYS A 75 -7.07 13.18 -6.58
CA LYS A 75 -8.43 12.64 -6.43
C LYS A 75 -8.90 12.72 -4.98
N THR A 76 -10.21 12.92 -4.82
CA THR A 76 -10.92 13.04 -3.53
C THR A 76 -11.02 11.73 -2.73
N ALA A 77 -10.61 10.60 -3.33
CA ALA A 77 -10.70 9.29 -2.71
C ALA A 77 -9.77 9.20 -1.49
N ARG A 78 -10.34 8.83 -0.33
CA ARG A 78 -9.57 8.68 0.91
C ARG A 78 -9.14 7.22 1.06
N VAL A 79 -7.87 6.99 1.37
CA VAL A 79 -7.35 5.63 1.52
C VAL A 79 -7.44 5.19 2.99
N ILE A 80 -8.01 4.00 3.20
CA ILE A 80 -7.95 3.22 4.44
C ILE A 80 -7.03 2.04 4.17
N ALA A 81 -5.91 1.95 4.88
CA ALA A 81 -4.97 0.85 4.73
C ALA A 81 -5.40 -0.35 5.59
N LEU A 82 -5.37 -1.55 5.00
CA LEU A 82 -5.47 -2.83 5.68
C LEU A 82 -4.14 -3.57 5.57
N SER A 83 -3.71 -4.20 6.65
CA SER A 83 -2.41 -4.88 6.67
C SER A 83 -2.38 -6.04 7.66
N MET A 84 -1.65 -7.10 7.32
CA MET A 84 -1.27 -8.13 8.30
C MET A 84 -0.12 -7.67 9.21
N HIS A 85 0.53 -6.56 8.87
CA HIS A 85 1.73 -6.09 9.55
C HIS A 85 1.38 -5.06 10.62
N ASN A 86 1.92 -5.24 11.82
CA ASN A 86 1.87 -4.28 12.92
C ASN A 86 3.20 -3.52 13.12
N ASP A 87 4.01 -3.40 12.05
CA ASP A 87 5.35 -2.81 12.14
C ASP A 87 5.33 -1.32 11.77
N ARG A 88 6.10 -0.52 12.54
CA ARG A 88 6.15 0.95 12.49
C ARG A 88 6.42 1.48 11.08
N LYS A 89 7.27 0.77 10.33
CA LYS A 89 7.70 1.20 9.00
C LYS A 89 6.52 1.31 8.04
N TYR A 90 5.62 0.32 8.02
CA TYR A 90 4.46 0.33 7.15
C TYR A 90 3.48 1.45 7.52
N VAL A 91 3.21 1.60 8.81
CA VAL A 91 2.30 2.64 9.33
C VAL A 91 2.80 4.01 8.91
N THR A 92 4.08 4.31 9.17
CA THR A 92 4.68 5.60 8.82
C THR A 92 4.61 5.87 7.32
N GLU A 93 4.96 4.88 6.49
CA GLU A 93 5.08 5.08 5.05
C GLU A 93 3.74 5.19 4.32
N ILE A 94 2.70 4.48 4.78
CA ILE A 94 1.37 4.58 4.19
C ILE A 94 0.69 5.92 4.52
N PHE A 95 0.90 6.48 5.73
CA PHE A 95 0.44 7.83 6.06
C PHE A 95 1.19 8.90 5.24
N LYS A 96 2.52 8.78 5.10
CA LYS A 96 3.29 9.65 4.18
C LYS A 96 2.83 9.51 2.73
N ALA A 97 2.36 8.34 2.32
CA ALA A 97 1.78 8.11 1.00
C ALA A 97 0.39 8.72 0.83
N GLY A 98 -0.24 9.25 1.89
CA GLY A 98 -1.50 9.98 1.84
C GLY A 98 -2.71 9.22 2.38
N ALA A 99 -2.52 8.05 3.01
CA ALA A 99 -3.62 7.36 3.67
C ALA A 99 -4.16 8.15 4.87
N ARG A 100 -5.43 7.89 5.20
CA ARG A 100 -6.14 8.53 6.32
C ARG A 100 -6.45 7.55 7.44
N ALA A 101 -6.33 6.24 7.19
CA ALA A 101 -6.46 5.25 8.24
C ALA A 101 -5.52 4.06 8.06
N TYR A 102 -5.20 3.39 9.18
CA TYR A 102 -4.51 2.11 9.21
C TYR A 102 -5.23 1.14 10.15
N LEU A 103 -5.60 -0.01 9.62
CA LEU A 103 -6.19 -1.10 10.39
C LEU A 103 -5.44 -2.39 10.11
N LEU A 104 -5.42 -3.27 11.09
CA LEU A 104 -4.95 -4.62 10.88
C LEU A 104 -6.05 -5.44 10.19
N LYS A 105 -5.67 -6.42 9.35
CA LYS A 105 -6.65 -7.31 8.70
C LYS A 105 -7.33 -8.26 9.70
N ASP A 106 -6.76 -8.45 10.89
CA ASP A 106 -7.34 -9.22 11.99
C ASP A 106 -8.25 -8.39 12.92
N SER A 107 -8.37 -7.08 12.67
CA SER A 107 -9.30 -6.19 13.37
C SER A 107 -10.75 -6.65 13.20
N ALA A 108 -11.56 -6.38 14.22
CA ALA A 108 -13.00 -6.58 14.15
C ALA A 108 -13.62 -5.72 13.03
N PHE A 109 -14.67 -6.21 12.38
CA PHE A 109 -15.32 -5.51 11.27
C PHE A 109 -15.91 -4.15 11.71
N GLU A 110 -16.37 -4.06 12.94
CA GLU A 110 -16.86 -2.84 13.57
C GLU A 110 -15.79 -1.73 13.59
N GLU A 111 -14.52 -2.10 13.80
CA GLU A 111 -13.41 -1.14 13.79
C GLU A 111 -13.20 -0.54 12.39
N LEU A 112 -13.40 -1.34 11.33
CA LEU A 112 -13.39 -0.84 9.95
C LEU A 112 -14.56 0.12 9.68
N LEU A 113 -15.75 -0.16 10.21
CA LEU A 113 -16.89 0.77 10.09
C LEU A 113 -16.58 2.10 10.78
N ASP A 114 -15.95 2.07 11.95
CA ASP A 114 -15.53 3.27 12.66
C ASP A 114 -14.44 4.05 11.92
N ALA A 115 -13.50 3.35 11.29
CA ALA A 115 -12.51 3.96 10.40
C ALA A 115 -13.16 4.64 9.20
N ILE A 116 -14.13 3.99 8.55
CA ILE A 116 -14.90 4.55 7.43
C ILE A 116 -15.59 5.84 7.86
N LYS A 117 -16.26 5.84 9.02
CA LYS A 117 -16.92 7.03 9.58
C LYS A 117 -15.90 8.14 9.87
N ALA A 118 -14.79 7.83 10.54
CA ALA A 118 -13.76 8.80 10.90
C ALA A 118 -13.13 9.47 9.66
N VAL A 119 -12.72 8.66 8.69
CA VAL A 119 -12.11 9.13 7.44
C VAL A 119 -13.09 9.96 6.63
N ASN A 120 -14.37 9.59 6.61
CA ASN A 120 -15.41 10.37 5.95
C ASN A 120 -15.59 11.76 6.59
N CYS A 121 -15.41 11.89 7.91
CA CYS A 121 -15.37 13.17 8.62
C CYS A 121 -14.04 13.93 8.45
N GLY A 122 -13.11 13.45 7.61
CA GLY A 122 -11.79 14.05 7.42
C GLY A 122 -10.80 13.80 8.55
N ARG A 123 -11.12 12.89 9.48
CA ARG A 123 -10.24 12.52 10.60
C ARG A 123 -9.30 11.38 10.21
N PHE A 124 -8.18 11.30 10.91
CA PHE A 124 -7.31 10.14 10.86
C PHE A 124 -7.84 9.03 11.77
N PHE A 125 -7.55 7.77 11.43
CA PHE A 125 -7.91 6.61 12.26
C PHE A 125 -6.75 5.63 12.34
N LEU A 126 -6.49 5.11 13.53
CA LEU A 126 -5.52 4.05 13.80
C LEU A 126 -6.24 2.99 14.60
N SER A 127 -6.11 1.73 14.19
CA SER A 127 -6.62 0.62 15.00
C SER A 127 -5.96 0.59 16.37
N ALA A 128 -6.68 0.05 17.36
CA ALA A 128 -6.22 -0.04 18.74
C ALA A 128 -4.88 -0.79 18.86
N GLY A 129 -4.73 -1.88 18.08
CA GLY A 129 -3.51 -2.70 18.03
C GLY A 129 -2.26 -1.98 17.51
N ILE A 130 -2.42 -0.86 16.79
CA ILE A 130 -1.32 -0.04 16.26
C ILE A 130 -1.06 1.21 17.09
N THR A 131 -2.07 1.68 17.81
CA THR A 131 -2.03 2.96 18.53
C THR A 131 -0.91 3.00 19.57
N SER A 132 -0.71 1.90 20.32
CA SER A 132 0.36 1.78 21.32
C SER A 132 1.76 1.85 20.71
N LEU A 133 1.96 1.23 19.55
CA LEU A 133 3.21 1.26 18.79
C LEU A 133 3.57 2.70 18.41
N VAL A 134 2.62 3.40 17.79
CA VAL A 134 2.81 4.78 17.31
C VAL A 134 3.04 5.76 18.46
N LEU A 135 2.31 5.62 19.58
CA LEU A 135 2.53 6.45 20.76
C LEU A 135 3.90 6.22 21.38
N SER A 136 4.32 4.95 21.50
CA SER A 136 5.64 4.62 22.05
C SER A 136 6.78 5.24 21.24
N ASP A 137 6.59 5.37 19.93
CA ASP A 137 7.53 6.01 19.02
C ASP A 137 7.48 7.54 19.06
N TYR A 138 6.30 8.14 19.20
CA TYR A 138 6.16 9.58 19.38
C TYR A 138 6.88 10.05 20.66
N ILE A 139 6.78 9.25 21.73
CA ILE A 139 7.44 9.51 23.02
C ILE A 139 8.97 9.32 22.91
N LYS A 140 9.45 8.35 22.12
CA LYS A 140 10.89 8.05 21.95
C LYS A 140 11.62 8.92 20.92
N GLY A 141 10.90 9.74 20.14
CA GLY A 141 11.47 10.61 19.10
C GLY A 141 11.65 9.92 17.74
N PRO A 142 11.93 10.68 16.66
CA PRO A 142 11.91 10.18 15.28
C PRO A 142 13.13 9.30 14.99
N ALA A 143 13.07 8.03 15.37
CA ALA A 143 13.97 7.00 14.85
C ALA A 143 13.42 6.44 13.53
N GLY A 144 13.39 7.26 12.47
CA GLY A 144 13.29 6.72 11.12
C GLY A 144 14.67 6.23 10.69
N ASP A 145 14.84 4.98 10.27
CA ASP A 145 16.13 4.52 9.73
C ASP A 145 16.44 5.31 8.44
N PRO A 146 17.50 6.14 8.42
CA PRO A 146 17.87 6.88 7.21
C PRO A 146 18.15 5.95 6.02
N ARG A 147 18.46 4.68 6.28
CA ARG A 147 18.76 3.65 5.28
C ARG A 147 17.54 2.89 4.76
N SER A 148 16.34 3.25 5.20
CA SER A 148 15.09 2.69 4.68
C SER A 148 14.98 2.94 3.16
N PRO A 149 14.52 1.96 2.35
CA PRO A 149 14.35 2.12 0.91
C PRO A 149 13.35 3.22 0.57
N PHE A 150 12.45 3.54 1.50
CA PHE A 150 11.50 4.63 1.34
C PHE A 150 12.18 6.02 1.36
N ASN A 151 13.35 6.13 1.98
CA ASN A 151 14.14 7.35 2.04
C ASN A 151 15.20 7.43 0.92
N ILE A 152 15.85 6.32 0.56
CA ILE A 152 16.97 6.33 -0.39
C ILE A 152 16.58 6.09 -1.85
N LEU A 153 15.47 5.39 -2.10
CA LEU A 153 14.99 5.09 -3.45
C LEU A 153 13.89 6.07 -3.85
N SER A 154 13.77 6.34 -5.15
CA SER A 154 12.59 6.95 -5.73
C SER A 154 11.42 5.97 -5.78
N SER A 155 10.19 6.46 -5.92
CA SER A 155 9.00 5.61 -6.09
C SER A 155 9.17 4.59 -7.22
N ARG A 156 9.74 5.02 -8.35
CA ARG A 156 9.96 4.13 -9.50
C ARG A 156 11.03 3.07 -9.22
N GLU A 157 12.09 3.42 -8.50
CA GLU A 157 13.11 2.46 -8.08
C GLU A 157 12.53 1.43 -7.09
N ARG A 158 11.62 1.83 -6.20
CA ARG A 158 10.90 0.90 -5.32
C ARG A 158 10.01 -0.07 -6.08
N GLU A 159 9.25 0.41 -7.07
CA GLU A 159 8.47 -0.46 -7.96
C GLU A 159 9.35 -1.50 -8.66
N VAL A 160 10.49 -1.08 -9.21
CA VAL A 160 11.43 -1.99 -9.86
C VAL A 160 12.02 -3.00 -8.86
N LEU A 161 12.40 -2.55 -7.65
CA LEU A 161 12.91 -3.43 -6.60
C LEU A 161 11.87 -4.47 -6.16
N GLN A 162 10.60 -4.06 -5.99
CA GLN A 162 9.50 -4.97 -5.68
C GLN A 162 9.38 -6.06 -6.75
N LEU A 163 9.33 -5.70 -8.03
CA LEU A 163 9.19 -6.68 -9.11
C LEU A 163 10.41 -7.61 -9.24
N LEU A 164 11.62 -7.11 -8.96
CA LEU A 164 12.82 -7.95 -8.89
C LEU A 164 12.73 -8.95 -7.73
N ALA A 165 12.24 -8.52 -6.57
CA ALA A 165 12.07 -9.37 -5.40
C ALA A 165 10.95 -10.41 -5.60
N GLU A 166 9.92 -10.09 -6.38
CA GLU A 166 8.88 -11.02 -6.88
C GLU A 166 9.42 -12.03 -7.93
N GLY A 167 10.69 -11.91 -8.33
CA GLY A 167 11.35 -12.86 -9.23
C GLY A 167 11.25 -12.54 -10.72
N LEU A 168 10.70 -11.37 -11.10
CA LEU A 168 10.58 -11.01 -12.51
C LEU A 168 11.93 -10.65 -13.13
N ARG A 169 12.13 -11.06 -14.39
CA ARG A 169 13.27 -10.70 -15.22
C ARG A 169 13.11 -9.29 -15.77
N THR A 170 14.22 -8.65 -16.13
CA THR A 170 14.26 -7.28 -16.67
C THR A 170 13.28 -7.04 -17.83
N LYS A 171 13.13 -8.01 -18.74
CA LYS A 171 12.19 -7.94 -19.87
C LYS A 171 10.73 -8.00 -19.44
N GLU A 172 10.42 -8.72 -18.37
CA GLU A 172 9.05 -8.82 -17.83
C GLU A 172 8.70 -7.53 -17.08
N ILE A 173 9.65 -6.99 -16.31
CA ILE A 173 9.52 -5.70 -15.63
C ILE A 173 9.31 -4.57 -16.65
N SER A 174 10.05 -4.58 -17.76
CA SER A 174 9.92 -3.55 -18.80
C SER A 174 8.52 -3.55 -19.40
N HIS A 175 7.94 -4.73 -19.64
CA HIS A 175 6.56 -4.85 -20.10
C HIS A 175 5.55 -4.38 -19.04
N LYS A 176 5.69 -4.83 -17.79
CA LYS A 176 4.74 -4.51 -16.69
C LYS A 176 4.71 -3.03 -16.33
N LEU A 177 5.83 -2.33 -16.47
CA LEU A 177 5.94 -0.89 -16.16
C LEU A 177 5.84 0.02 -17.40
N SER A 178 5.67 -0.55 -18.60
CA SER A 178 5.70 0.18 -19.88
C SER A 178 6.98 1.01 -20.05
N LEU A 179 8.13 0.40 -19.79
CA LEU A 179 9.47 1.01 -19.90
C LEU A 179 10.32 0.25 -20.92
N SER A 180 11.42 0.85 -21.39
CA SER A 180 12.42 0.11 -22.17
C SER A 180 13.25 -0.81 -21.26
N VAL A 181 13.76 -1.92 -21.81
CA VAL A 181 14.68 -2.83 -21.09
C VAL A 181 15.88 -2.05 -20.53
N LYS A 182 16.48 -1.17 -21.33
CA LYS A 182 17.60 -0.30 -20.94
C LYS A 182 17.25 0.64 -19.77
N THR A 183 16.00 1.13 -19.71
CA THR A 183 15.52 1.95 -18.59
C THR A 183 15.44 1.12 -17.31
N VAL A 184 14.94 -0.11 -17.38
CA VAL A 184 14.87 -1.01 -16.23
C VAL A 184 16.28 -1.39 -15.74
N GLU A 185 17.21 -1.69 -16.65
CA GLU A 185 18.63 -1.93 -16.29
C GLU A 185 19.25 -0.73 -15.59
N THR A 186 18.96 0.47 -16.07
CA THR A 186 19.43 1.71 -15.44
C THR A 186 18.89 1.86 -14.02
N HIS A 187 17.59 1.61 -13.80
CA HIS A 187 17.01 1.61 -12.45
C HIS A 187 17.66 0.54 -11.57
N ARG A 188 17.83 -0.68 -12.08
CA ARG A 188 18.47 -1.78 -11.33
C ARG A 188 19.88 -1.41 -10.89
N LYS A 189 20.69 -0.81 -11.77
CA LYS A 189 22.04 -0.35 -11.44
C LYS A 189 22.02 0.70 -10.32
N LYS A 190 21.16 1.72 -10.44
CA LYS A 190 21.00 2.77 -9.43
C LYS A 190 20.53 2.22 -8.07
N ILE A 191 19.62 1.25 -8.08
CA ILE A 191 19.15 0.56 -6.87
C ILE A 191 20.33 -0.15 -6.18
N MET A 192 21.12 -0.91 -6.93
CA MET A 192 22.28 -1.61 -6.40
C MET A 192 23.33 -0.66 -5.81
N GLU A 193 23.59 0.46 -6.50
CA GLU A 193 24.51 1.51 -6.04
C GLU A 193 24.00 2.19 -4.75
N LYS A 194 22.72 2.57 -4.69
CA LYS A 194 22.14 3.26 -3.54
C LYS A 194 22.03 2.39 -2.30
N ILE A 195 21.73 1.10 -2.47
CA ILE A 195 21.56 0.15 -1.35
C ILE A 195 22.89 -0.52 -0.97
N GLY A 196 23.87 -0.53 -1.88
CA GLY A 196 25.14 -1.23 -1.67
C GLY A 196 25.02 -2.76 -1.76
N ILE A 197 24.00 -3.26 -2.47
CA ILE A 197 23.76 -4.71 -2.66
C ILE A 197 23.81 -5.03 -4.15
N THR A 198 24.67 -5.97 -4.53
CA THR A 198 24.92 -6.32 -5.94
C THR A 198 24.27 -7.63 -6.38
N SER A 199 23.76 -8.45 -5.45
CA SER A 199 23.12 -9.73 -5.74
C SER A 199 21.59 -9.63 -5.71
N ILE A 200 20.92 -10.34 -6.62
CA ILE A 200 19.45 -10.42 -6.63
C ILE A 200 18.92 -11.02 -5.33
N ALA A 201 19.53 -12.10 -4.83
CA ALA A 201 19.15 -12.69 -3.55
C ALA A 201 19.30 -11.71 -2.38
N GLY A 202 20.33 -10.86 -2.41
CA GLY A 202 20.48 -9.77 -1.44
C GLY A 202 19.37 -8.73 -1.55
N LEU A 203 19.02 -8.32 -2.77
CA LEU A 203 17.94 -7.36 -3.02
C LEU A 203 16.58 -7.92 -2.59
N THR A 204 16.30 -9.20 -2.85
CA THR A 204 15.07 -9.87 -2.39
C THR A 204 14.97 -9.88 -0.87
N ARG A 205 16.04 -10.33 -0.18
CA ARG A 205 16.07 -10.31 1.30
C ARG A 205 15.88 -8.91 1.87
N TYR A 206 16.50 -7.91 1.24
CA TYR A 206 16.35 -6.52 1.63
C TYR A 206 14.91 -6.02 1.42
N ALA A 207 14.29 -6.30 0.26
CA ALA A 207 12.92 -5.92 -0.03
C ALA A 207 11.90 -6.54 0.94
N VAL A 208 12.09 -7.81 1.32
CA VAL A 208 11.27 -8.49 2.34
C VAL A 208 11.46 -7.85 3.70
N LYS A 209 12.71 -7.68 4.15
CA LYS A 209 13.04 -7.08 5.46
C LYS A 209 12.46 -5.68 5.62
N GLU A 210 12.48 -4.90 4.53
CA GLU A 210 12.01 -3.52 4.52
C GLU A 210 10.53 -3.39 4.13
N GLY A 211 9.84 -4.50 3.93
CA GLY A 211 8.40 -4.53 3.73
C GLY A 211 7.91 -4.03 2.38
N LEU A 212 8.75 -4.08 1.36
CA LEU A 212 8.34 -3.80 -0.03
C LEU A 212 7.59 -4.98 -0.65
N VAL A 213 7.84 -6.19 -0.14
CA VAL A 213 7.27 -7.47 -0.60
C VAL A 213 7.03 -8.36 0.61
N SER A 214 5.95 -9.14 0.61
CA SER A 214 5.67 -10.22 1.56
C SER A 214 6.25 -11.55 1.07
N LEU A 215 6.66 -12.42 2.01
CA LEU A 215 7.04 -13.81 1.73
C LEU A 215 5.81 -14.70 1.58
#